data_AF-A0AAD7XBC1-F1
#
_entry.id   AF-A0AAD7XBC1-F1
#
_cell.length_a   1.000
_cell.length_b   1.000
_cell.length_c   1.000
_cell.angle_alpha   90.00
_cell.angle_beta   90.00
_cell.angle_gamma   90.00
#
_symmetry.space_group_name_H-M   'P 1'
#
loop_
_entity.id
_entity.type
_entity.pdbx_description
1 polymer ?
#
loop_
_entity_poly.entity_id
_entity_poly.type
_entity_poly.pdbx_seq_one_letter_code
_entity_poly.pdbx_strand_id
1 'polypeptide(L)'
;MPSAASRLPAVLKRFSSTATPATTTIVTKAIPSKTHLHKPLPDSAFPKGYALTGLHCGVKKKPELLDLAVILSTSSRPTSAAACFTRNAFKAAPVIVSQEW
;
A
#
# COMPACT_ATOMS: atom_id res chain seq x y z
N MET A 1 -39.19 -50.25 38.17
CA MET A 1 -39.45 -48.89 37.65
C MET A 1 -38.98 -47.93 38.74
N PRO A 2 -37.77 -47.34 38.65
CA PRO A 2 -37.45 -46.23 37.73
C PRO A 2 -36.08 -46.39 36.99
N SER A 3 -35.90 -45.77 35.82
CA SER A 3 -35.01 -44.63 35.50
C SER A 3 -33.49 -44.92 35.63
N ALA A 4 -32.59 -44.63 34.69
CA ALA A 4 -32.49 -43.40 33.92
C ALA A 4 -31.66 -43.58 32.63
N ALA A 5 -32.13 -42.98 31.53
CA ALA A 5 -31.33 -42.75 30.34
C ALA A 5 -30.35 -41.59 30.59
N SER A 6 -29.05 -41.85 30.38
CA SER A 6 -28.01 -40.82 30.37
C SER A 6 -28.28 -39.82 29.25
N ARG A 7 -28.55 -38.57 29.60
CA ARG A 7 -28.58 -37.43 28.66
C ARG A 7 -27.46 -36.47 29.04
N LEU A 8 -26.52 -36.32 28.13
CA LEU A 8 -25.43 -35.35 28.21
C LEU A 8 -25.99 -33.93 28.37
N PRO A 9 -25.44 -33.08 29.25
CA PRO A 9 -25.80 -31.67 29.27
C PRO A 9 -25.09 -30.95 28.11
N ALA A 10 -25.79 -30.75 27.00
CA ALA A 10 -25.41 -29.73 26.03
C ALA A 10 -25.89 -28.37 26.56
N VAL A 11 -25.05 -27.70 27.37
CA VAL A 11 -25.30 -26.30 27.76
C VAL A 11 -24.20 -25.44 27.15
N LEU A 12 -24.40 -25.12 25.87
CA LEU A 12 -23.69 -24.05 25.19
C LEU A 12 -24.19 -22.72 25.77
N LYS A 13 -23.42 -22.10 26.67
CA LYS A 13 -23.72 -20.75 27.19
C LYS A 13 -23.54 -19.73 26.07
N ARG A 14 -24.66 -19.33 25.45
CA ARG A 14 -24.76 -18.22 24.50
C ARG A 14 -24.54 -16.92 25.28
N PHE A 15 -23.35 -16.33 25.19
CA PHE A 15 -23.09 -14.99 25.72
C PHE A 15 -24.03 -14.01 25.02
N SER A 16 -25.07 -13.57 25.73
CA SER A 16 -25.99 -12.54 25.26
C SER A 16 -25.54 -11.22 25.85
N SER A 17 -24.79 -10.45 25.07
CA SER A 17 -24.49 -9.05 25.37
C SER A 17 -25.66 -8.19 24.86
N THR A 18 -26.39 -7.57 25.78
CA THR A 18 -27.29 -6.45 25.45
C THR A 18 -26.44 -5.27 24.99
N ALA A 19 -26.28 -5.13 23.68
CA ALA A 19 -25.65 -3.96 23.08
C ALA A 19 -26.64 -2.79 23.10
N THR A 20 -26.38 -1.80 23.95
CA THR A 20 -26.94 -0.46 23.81
C THR A 20 -26.45 0.14 22.47
N PRO A 21 -27.31 0.71 21.62
CA PRO A 21 -26.87 1.33 20.37
C PRO A 21 -26.24 2.68 20.69
N ALA A 22 -24.96 2.69 21.06
CA ALA A 22 -24.17 3.93 21.05
C ALA A 22 -23.80 4.23 19.59
N THR A 23 -24.59 5.08 18.93
CA THR A 23 -24.26 5.65 17.63
C THR A 23 -23.08 6.60 17.80
N THR A 24 -21.86 6.07 17.69
CA THR A 24 -20.65 6.88 17.59
C THR A 24 -20.56 7.47 16.19
N THR A 25 -20.96 8.73 16.03
CA THR A 25 -20.75 9.50 14.79
C THR A 25 -19.27 9.86 14.66
N ILE A 26 -18.53 9.11 13.85
CA ILE A 26 -17.14 9.44 13.51
C ILE A 26 -17.16 10.57 12.47
N VAL A 27 -16.85 11.79 12.89
CA VAL A 27 -16.62 12.93 11.98
C VAL A 27 -15.19 12.81 11.46
N THR A 28 -15.01 12.27 10.25
CA THR A 28 -13.72 12.30 9.57
C THR A 28 -13.55 13.65 8.87
N LYS A 29 -12.66 14.50 9.38
CA LYS A 29 -12.21 15.68 8.65
C LYS A 29 -11.54 15.24 7.35
N ALA A 30 -11.99 15.77 6.22
CA ALA A 30 -11.42 15.44 4.91
C ALA A 30 -9.93 15.79 4.87
N ILE A 31 -9.10 14.85 4.41
CA ILE A 31 -7.65 15.04 4.25
C ILE A 31 -7.44 16.03 3.09
N PRO A 32 -6.63 17.09 3.28
CA PRO A 32 -6.37 18.05 2.21
C PRO A 32 -5.71 17.37 1.00
N SER A 33 -6.14 17.73 -0.21
CA SER A 33 -5.60 17.17 -1.44
C SER A 33 -4.14 17.58 -1.63
N LYS A 34 -3.25 16.61 -1.90
CA LYS A 34 -1.84 16.87 -2.21
C LYS A 34 -1.59 17.41 -3.64
N THR A 35 -2.65 17.61 -4.43
CA THR A 35 -2.56 18.06 -5.83
C THR A 35 -1.79 19.37 -5.99
N HIS A 36 -1.87 20.27 -5.02
CA HIS A 36 -1.11 21.53 -5.04
C HIS A 36 0.43 21.33 -5.02
N LEU A 37 0.93 20.18 -4.55
CA LEU A 37 2.37 19.89 -4.58
C LEU A 37 2.87 19.51 -5.98
N HIS A 38 1.98 19.17 -6.91
CA HIS A 38 2.34 18.75 -8.26
C HIS A 38 2.38 19.98 -9.18
N LYS A 39 3.54 20.64 -9.25
CA LYS A 39 3.80 21.73 -10.21
C LYS A 39 4.55 21.17 -11.43
N PRO A 40 4.15 21.48 -12.67
CA PRO A 40 4.92 21.11 -13.85
C PRO A 40 6.34 21.69 -13.75
N LEU A 41 7.35 20.85 -13.95
CA LEU A 41 8.74 21.28 -14.02
C LEU A 41 9.10 21.56 -15.49
N PRO A 42 9.83 22.65 -15.78
CA PRO A 42 10.28 22.91 -17.14
C PRO A 42 11.33 21.87 -17.55
N ASP A 43 11.34 21.50 -18.84
CA ASP A 43 12.24 20.46 -19.37
C ASP A 43 13.72 20.77 -19.11
N SER A 44 14.09 22.05 -19.09
CA SER A 44 15.44 22.53 -18.82
C SER A 44 15.94 22.23 -17.40
N ALA A 45 15.05 21.91 -16.46
CA ALA A 45 15.40 21.59 -15.08
C ALA A 45 15.80 20.12 -14.88
N PHE A 46 15.53 19.24 -15.85
CA PHE A 46 15.90 17.84 -15.74
C PHE A 46 17.40 17.62 -16.06
N PRO A 47 18.05 16.66 -15.38
CA PRO A 47 19.44 16.32 -15.67
C PRO A 47 19.57 15.76 -17.09
N LYS A 48 20.57 16.24 -17.82
CA LYS A 48 20.90 15.72 -19.15
C LYS A 48 21.39 14.27 -19.04
N GLY A 49 21.11 13.47 -20.07
CA GLY A 49 21.57 12.08 -20.13
C GLY A 49 20.64 11.09 -19.41
N TYR A 50 19.41 11.49 -19.10
CA TYR A 50 18.38 10.61 -18.56
C TYR A 50 17.08 10.76 -19.34
N ALA A 51 16.38 9.65 -19.52
CA ALA A 51 15.02 9.59 -20.03
C ALA A 51 14.10 9.07 -18.93
N LEU A 52 12.87 9.56 -18.87
CA LEU A 52 11.86 9.11 -17.91
C LEU A 52 10.51 8.96 -18.61
N THR A 53 9.73 7.98 -18.18
CA THR A 53 8.36 7.78 -18.67
C THR A 53 7.49 7.17 -17.58
N GLY A 54 6.18 7.38 -17.72
CA GLY A 54 5.15 6.76 -16.88
C GLY A 54 4.05 6.20 -17.76
N LEU A 55 3.60 4.98 -17.44
CA LEU A 55 2.58 4.27 -18.20
C LEU A 55 1.54 3.62 -17.28
N HIS A 56 0.41 3.26 -17.87
CA HIS A 56 -0.62 2.47 -17.23
C HIS A 56 -0.47 1.01 -17.67
N CYS A 57 -0.07 0.12 -16.77
CA CYS A 57 0.14 -1.30 -17.01
C CYS A 57 -0.96 -2.19 -16.41
N GLY A 58 -2.00 -1.60 -15.82
CA GLY A 58 -3.19 -2.31 -15.32
C GLY A 58 -3.11 -2.74 -13.85
N VAL A 59 -2.14 -2.21 -13.09
CA VAL A 59 -2.08 -2.39 -11.63
C VAL A 59 -3.13 -1.53 -10.94
N LYS A 60 -3.30 -0.28 -11.40
CA LYS A 60 -4.42 0.56 -10.98
C LYS A 60 -5.63 0.23 -11.84
N LYS A 61 -6.83 0.24 -11.26
CA LYS A 61 -8.10 -0.03 -11.99
C LYS A 61 -8.49 1.10 -12.95
N LYS A 62 -8.05 2.31 -12.62
CA LYS A 62 -8.41 3.55 -13.32
C LYS A 62 -7.42 3.80 -14.44
N PRO A 63 -7.85 3.83 -15.72
CA PRO A 63 -6.94 3.97 -16.87
C PRO A 63 -6.25 5.33 -16.92
N GLU A 64 -6.84 6.36 -16.32
CA GLU A 64 -6.25 7.70 -16.24
C GLU A 64 -5.07 7.79 -15.24
N LEU A 65 -4.85 6.76 -14.43
CA LEU A 65 -3.80 6.75 -13.41
C LEU A 65 -2.60 5.92 -13.87
N LEU A 66 -1.46 6.58 -14.04
CA LEU A 66 -0.16 5.95 -14.28
C LEU A 66 0.25 5.12 -13.06
N ASP A 67 0.79 3.92 -13.28
CA ASP A 67 1.11 2.95 -12.23
C ASP A 67 2.47 2.24 -12.43
N LEU A 68 3.12 2.43 -13.56
CA LEU A 68 4.50 2.05 -13.80
C LEU A 68 5.30 3.26 -14.26
N ALA A 69 6.51 3.42 -13.73
CA ALA A 69 7.45 4.45 -14.12
C ALA A 69 8.82 3.83 -14.40
N VAL A 70 9.52 4.38 -15.39
CA VAL A 70 10.88 3.95 -15.77
C VAL A 70 11.77 5.17 -15.88
N ILE A 71 12.96 5.09 -15.30
CA ILE A 71 14.03 6.07 -15.45
C ILE A 71 15.23 5.33 -16.06
N LEU A 72 15.74 5.86 -17.16
CA LEU A 72 16.82 5.26 -17.92
C LEU A 72 17.97 6.26 -18.07
N SER A 73 19.19 5.84 -17.78
CA SER A 73 20.37 6.59 -18.19
C SER A 73 20.61 6.38 -19.68
N THR A 74 20.75 7.48 -20.42
CA THR A 74 21.06 7.48 -21.86
C THR A 74 22.54 7.76 -22.13
N SER A 75 23.36 7.80 -21.08
CA SER A 75 24.81 7.98 -21.16
C SER A 75 25.49 6.71 -21.69
N SER A 76 26.52 6.87 -22.51
CA SER A 76 27.36 5.75 -22.98
C SER A 76 28.22 5.15 -21.87
N ARG A 77 28.47 5.91 -20.79
CA ARG A 77 29.22 5.43 -19.61
C ARG A 77 28.27 4.94 -18.52
N PRO A 78 28.65 3.90 -17.77
CA PRO A 78 27.94 3.47 -16.57
C PRO A 78 27.69 4.64 -15.62
N THR A 79 26.48 4.69 -15.06
CA THR A 79 26.06 5.76 -14.16
C THR A 79 26.33 5.34 -12.72
N SER A 80 27.02 6.19 -11.96
CA SER A 80 27.19 5.95 -10.52
C SER A 80 25.84 6.09 -9.80
N ALA A 81 25.53 5.13 -8.94
CA ALA A 81 24.29 5.08 -8.16
C ALA A 81 24.61 4.84 -6.68
N ALA A 82 23.77 5.41 -5.81
CA ALA A 82 23.76 5.16 -4.38
C ALA A 82 22.31 5.14 -3.90
N ALA A 83 21.99 4.28 -2.94
CA ALA A 83 20.63 4.11 -2.44
C ALA A 83 20.60 3.81 -0.94
N CYS A 84 19.55 4.30 -0.28
CA CYS A 84 19.22 3.96 1.10
C CYS A 84 17.90 3.20 1.11
N PHE A 85 17.83 2.15 1.92
CA PHE A 85 16.69 1.24 1.92
C PHE A 85 16.02 1.16 3.30
N THR A 86 14.80 0.65 3.34
CA THR A 86 14.08 0.46 4.60
C THR A 86 14.79 -0.53 5.53
N ARG A 87 14.82 -0.18 6.82
CA ARG A 87 15.36 -1.03 7.91
C ARG A 87 14.27 -1.89 8.57
N ASN A 88 13.05 -1.89 8.05
CA ASN A 88 11.98 -2.74 8.58
C ASN A 88 12.40 -4.22 8.47
N ALA A 89 12.00 -5.03 9.46
CA ALA A 89 12.21 -6.47 9.46
C ALA A 89 11.51 -7.16 8.27
N PHE A 90 10.33 -6.67 7.87
CA PHE A 90 9.60 -7.15 6.70
C PHE A 90 9.93 -6.27 5.47
N LYS A 91 10.85 -6.74 4.64
CA LYS A 91 11.25 -6.09 3.39
C LYS A 91 10.51 -6.71 2.20
N ALA A 92 10.11 -5.88 1.25
CA ALA A 92 9.54 -6.35 -0.01
C ALA A 92 10.64 -6.93 -0.91
N ALA A 93 10.29 -7.90 -1.76
CA ALA A 93 11.20 -8.48 -2.75
C ALA A 93 12.02 -7.46 -3.57
N PRO A 94 11.44 -6.37 -4.13
CA PRO A 94 12.22 -5.40 -4.90
C PRO A 94 13.28 -4.67 -4.07
N VAL A 95 13.09 -4.53 -2.76
CA VAL A 95 14.11 -3.92 -1.87
C VAL A 95 15.36 -4.80 -1.80
N ILE A 96 15.17 -6.12 -1.76
CA ILE A 96 16.27 -7.09 -1.69
C ILE A 96 17.03 -7.09 -3.01
N VAL A 97 16.32 -7.20 -4.13
CA VAL A 97 16.93 -7.15 -5.46
C VAL A 97 17.71 -5.85 -5.65
N SER A 98 17.14 -4.68 -5.37
CA SER A 98 17.89 -3.42 -5.54
C SER A 98 19.09 -3.24 -4.60
N GLN A 99 19.21 -4.01 -3.51
CA GLN A 99 20.36 -3.96 -2.60
C GLN A 99 21.57 -4.75 -3.10
N GLU A 100 21.34 -5.76 -3.94
CA GLU A 100 22.38 -6.70 -4.40
C GLU A 100 23.14 -6.19 -5.64
N TRP A 101 22.65 -5.13 -6.29
CA TRP A 101 23.17 -4.58 -7.55
C TRP A 101 23.87 -3.24 -7.31
#